data_AF-E8LHW7-F1
#
_entry.id   AF-E8LHW7-F1
#
_cell.length_a   1.000
_cell.length_b   1.000
_cell.length_c   1.000
_cell.angle_alpha   90.00
_cell.angle_beta   90.00
_cell.angle_gamma   90.00
#
_symmetry.space_group_name_H-M   'P 1'
#
loop_
_entity.id
_entity.type
_entity.pdbx_description
1 polymer ?
#
loop_
_entity_poly.entity_id
_entity_poly.type
_entity_poly.pdbx_seq_one_letter_code
_entity_poly.pdbx_strand_id
1 'polypeptide(L)' 'MEKDLPILRVLRILMLISVLLTGSPFLLFANKIYPMILGMPFFLFWSVLPAILLTILCAIYAVIANKANPD' A
#
# COMPACT_ATOMS: atom_id res chain seq x y z
N MET A 1 -15.10 -11.02 -16.72
CA MET A 1 -16.00 -10.43 -15.69
C MET A 1 -16.00 -11.24 -14.39
N GLU A 2 -16.43 -12.51 -14.35
CA GLU A 2 -16.48 -13.29 -13.09
C GLU A 2 -15.08 -13.70 -12.57
N LYS A 3 -14.11 -13.94 -13.47
CA LYS A 3 -12.73 -14.30 -13.09
C LYS A 3 -11.91 -13.14 -12.49
N ASP A 4 -12.26 -11.90 -12.83
CA ASP A 4 -11.51 -10.69 -12.43
C ASP A 4 -12.00 -10.12 -11.09
N LEU A 5 -13.22 -10.48 -10.69
CA LEU A 5 -13.84 -10.07 -9.43
C LEU A 5 -13.03 -10.44 -8.18
N PRO A 6 -12.52 -11.69 -8.00
CA PRO A 6 -11.68 -12.02 -6.86
C PRO A 6 -10.36 -11.23 -6.85
N ILE A 7 -9.77 -10.99 -8.02
CA ILE A 7 -8.51 -10.24 -8.16
C ILE A 7 -8.72 -8.78 -7.74
N LEU A 8 -9.79 -8.14 -8.20
CA LEU A 8 -10.13 -6.77 -7.83
C LEU A 8 -10.43 -6.64 -6.32
N ARG A 9 -11.03 -7.66 -5.68
CA ARG A 9 -11.22 -7.68 -4.22
C ARG A 9 -9.89 -7.74 -3.48
N VAL A 10 -8.98 -8.63 -3.90
CA VAL A 10 -7.63 -8.74 -3.31
C VAL A 10 -6.87 -7.42 -3.47
N LEU A 11 -6.92 -6.80 -4.64
CA LEU A 11 -6.29 -5.50 -4.88
C LEU A 11 -6.84 -4.40 -3.96
N ARG A 12 -8.16 -4.33 -3.77
CA ARG A 12 -8.76 -3.36 -2.83
C ARG A 12 -8.30 -3.60 -1.39
N ILE A 13 -8.20 -4.86 -0.96
CA ILE A 13 -7.69 -5.20 0.38
C ILE A 13 -6.22 -4.77 0.51
N LEU A 14 -5.39 -5.05 -0.49
CA LEU A 14 -3.99 -4.63 -0.51
C LEU A 14 -3.85 -3.10 -0.47
N MET A 15 -4.67 -2.38 -1.22
CA MET A 15 -4.71 -0.90 -1.19
C MET A 15 -5.08 -0.37 0.20
N LEU A 16 -6.09 -0.96 0.85
CA LEU A 16 -6.47 -0.60 2.22
C LEU A 16 -5.32 -0.83 3.21
N ILE A 17 -4.63 -1.97 3.11
CA ILE A 17 -3.47 -2.28 3.94
C ILE A 17 -2.35 -1.25 3.69
N SER A 18 -2.07 -0.87 2.43
CA SER A 18 -1.05 0.14 2.12
C SER A 18 -1.38 1.50 2.72
N VAL A 19 -2.65 1.94 2.67
CA VAL A 19 -3.10 3.21 3.29
C VAL A 19 -2.92 3.15 4.82
N LEU A 20 -3.32 2.04 5.44
CA LEU A 20 -3.15 1.85 6.88
C LEU A 20 -1.67 1.88 7.26
N LEU A 21 -0.78 1.29 6.47
CA LEU A 21 0.66 1.33 6.71
C LEU A 21 1.24 2.74 6.60
N THR A 22 0.79 3.56 5.64
CA THR A 22 1.24 4.96 5.52
C THR A 22 0.82 5.83 6.71
N GLY A 23 -0.40 5.63 7.23
CA GLY A 23 -0.96 6.46 8.31
C GLY A 23 -0.79 5.91 9.73
N SER A 24 -0.38 4.64 9.88
CA SER A 24 -0.35 4.02 11.20
C SER A 24 0.85 4.47 12.06
N PRO A 25 0.64 4.72 13.36
CA PRO A 25 1.72 5.00 14.30
C PRO A 25 2.54 3.74 14.65
N PHE A 26 2.28 2.58 14.03
CA PHE A 26 3.07 1.36 14.23
C PHE A 26 4.57 1.59 13.98
N LEU A 27 4.89 2.49 13.06
CA LEU A 27 6.26 2.90 12.75
C LEU A 27 6.94 3.68 13.89
N LEU A 28 6.16 4.41 14.70
CA LEU A 28 6.66 5.07 15.91
C LEU A 28 7.05 4.05 16.99
N PHE A 29 6.48 2.85 16.97
CA PHE A 29 6.88 1.75 17.86
C PHE A 29 8.11 1.01 17.36
N ALA A 30 8.29 0.86 16.04
CA ALA A 30 9.49 0.25 15.47
C ALA A 30 10.77 1.06 15.77
N ASN A 31 10.66 2.38 15.85
CA ASN A 31 11.77 3.28 16.19
C ASN A 31 12.16 3.27 17.70
N LYS A 32 11.51 2.46 18.54
CA LYS A 32 11.83 2.33 19.99
C LYS A 32 12.82 1.21 20.32
N ILE A 33 13.23 0.41 19.35
CA ILE A 33 14.22 -0.65 19.58
C ILE A 33 15.60 0.02 19.72
N TYR A 34 16.19 -0.06 20.91
CA TYR A 34 17.53 0.47 21.18
C TYR A 34 18.59 -0.36 20.45
N PRO A 35 19.60 0.27 19.81
CA PRO A 35 19.80 1.71 19.68
C PRO A 35 18.89 2.32 18.60
N MET A 36 18.47 3.57 18.78
CA MET A 36 17.73 4.36 17.78
C MET A 36 18.63 4.62 16.55
N ILE A 37 18.80 3.63 15.68
CA ILE A 37 19.79 3.67 14.59
C ILE A 37 19.27 4.48 13.38
N LEU A 38 17.94 4.68 13.27
CA LEU A 38 17.34 4.81 11.93
C LEU A 38 16.50 6.10 11.70
N GLY A 39 16.19 6.87 12.74
CA GLY A 39 15.80 8.30 12.67
C GLY A 39 14.83 8.71 11.55
N MET A 40 15.08 9.89 10.95
CA MET A 40 14.31 10.46 9.83
C MET A 40 14.37 9.62 8.54
N PRO A 41 15.51 9.00 8.14
CA PRO A 41 15.57 8.15 6.94
C PRO A 41 14.65 6.94 6.99
N PHE A 42 14.51 6.31 8.17
CA PHE A 42 13.60 5.18 8.37
C PHE A 42 12.14 5.59 8.31
N PHE A 43 11.80 6.72 8.93
CA PHE A 43 10.45 7.25 8.89
C PHE A 43 10.04 7.61 7.45
N LEU A 44 10.94 8.24 6.69
CA LEU A 44 10.73 8.53 5.28
C LEU A 44 10.60 7.25 4.46
N PHE A 45 11.51 6.29 4.60
CA PHE A 45 11.43 5.01 3.90
C PHE A 45 10.08 4.33 4.15
N TRP A 46 9.65 4.26 5.40
CA TRP A 46 8.41 3.59 5.77
C TRP A 46 7.13 4.37 5.47
N SER A 47 7.20 5.68 5.27
CA SER A 47 6.05 6.47 4.81
C SER A 47 5.95 6.47 3.28
N VAL A 48 7.09 6.54 2.60
CA VAL A 48 7.19 6.65 1.14
C VAL A 48 6.98 5.29 0.47
N LEU A 49 7.53 4.21 1.03
CA LEU A 49 7.42 2.88 0.42
C LEU A 49 5.98 2.39 0.28
N PRO A 50 5.10 2.47 1.30
CA PRO A 50 3.70 2.10 1.15
C PRO A 50 2.94 3.06 0.23
N ALA A 51 3.34 4.33 0.12
CA ALA A 51 2.73 5.29 -0.80
C ALA A 51 3.06 4.98 -2.27
N ILE A 52 4.31 4.60 -2.56
CA ILE A 52 4.72 4.10 -3.88
C ILE A 52 3.95 2.81 -4.20
N LEU A 53 3.89 1.88 -3.25
CA LEU A 53 3.15 0.63 -3.41
C LEU A 53 1.66 0.88 -3.72
N LEU A 54 1.02 1.80 -2.99
CA LEU A 54 -0.36 2.20 -3.22
C LEU A 54 -0.58 2.76 -4.63
N THR A 55 0.36 3.56 -5.13
CA THR A 55 0.30 4.15 -6.48
C THR A 55 0.35 3.05 -7.56
N ILE A 56 1.23 2.06 -7.39
CA ILE A 56 1.33 0.90 -8.28
C ILE A 56 0.05 0.07 -8.25
N LEU A 57 -0.50 -0.20 -7.05
CA LEU A 57 -1.74 -0.95 -6.90
C LEU A 57 -2.93 -0.23 -7.54
N CYS A 58 -3.02 1.10 -7.42
CA CYS A 58 -4.03 1.91 -8.11
C CYS A 58 -3.93 1.77 -9.63
N ALA A 59 -2.71 1.86 -10.19
CA ALA A 59 -2.51 1.72 -11.63
C ALA A 59 -2.93 0.34 -12.13
N ILE A 60 -2.55 -0.72 -11.43
CA ILE A 60 -2.93 -2.10 -11.76
C ILE A 60 -4.45 -2.28 -11.66
N TYR A 61 -5.07 -1.77 -10.59
CA TYR A 61 -6.51 -1.83 -10.39
C TYR A 61 -7.25 -1.12 -11.54
N ALA A 62 -6.81 0.08 -11.94
CA ALA A 62 -7.41 0.83 -13.03
C ALA A 62 -7.35 0.07 -14.37
N VAL A 63 -6.19 -0.53 -14.68
CA VAL A 63 -6.01 -1.33 -15.92
C VAL A 63 -6.93 -2.55 -15.93
N ILE A 64 -7.03 -3.29 -14.82
CA ILE A 64 -7.87 -4.50 -14.74
C ILE A 64 -9.36 -4.12 -14.72
N ALA A 65 -9.73 -3.06 -14.00
CA ALA A 65 -11.11 -2.57 -13.93
C ALA A 65 -11.62 -2.11 -15.30
N ASN A 66 -10.79 -1.38 -16.06
CA ASN A 66 -11.11 -0.94 -17.42
C ASN A 66 -11.26 -2.14 -18.38
N LYS A 67 -10.38 -3.15 -18.27
CA LYS A 67 -10.55 -4.40 -19.04
C LYS A 67 -11.82 -5.17 -18.69
N ALA A 68 -12.27 -5.09 -17.44
CA ALA A 68 -13.44 -5.82 -16.97
C ALA A 68 -14.77 -5.14 -17.36
N ASN A 69 -14.76 -3.82 -17.54
CA ASN A 69 -15.87 -3.03 -18.08
C ASN A 69 -15.31 -2.08 -19.16
N PRO A 70 -15.04 -2.58 -20.37
CA PRO A 70 -14.73 -1.70 -21.48
C PRO A 70 -16.01 -0.92 -21.81
N ASP A 71 -15.95 0.40 -21.69
CA ASP A 71 -17.01 1.29 -22.20
C ASP A 71 -17.34 1.01 -23.67
#